data_AF-A0A1C3N9F5-F1
#
_entry.id   AF-A0A1C3N9F5-F1
#
_cell.length_a   1.000
_cell.length_b   1.000
_cell.length_c   1.000
_cell.angle_alpha   90.00
_cell.angle_beta   90.00
_cell.angle_gamma   90.00
#
_symmetry.space_group_name_H-M   'P 1'
#
loop_
_entity.id
_entity.type
_entity.pdbx_description
1 polymer ?
#
loop_
_entity_poly.entity_id
_entity_poly.type
_entity_poly.pdbx_seq_one_letter_code
_entity_poly.pdbx_strand_id
1 'polypeptide(L)'
;MSGMWWARGRNTLRRRRRHVLVLAALAGGASWMIWQAARHDTQSFTGEFYLNIGAALIMTLLTYVVLNPLFRELQTASIIEHPRLDRDALIERVARSRELVAILETWTSMLEGPYARRFVAALRSALANGASVRMLLLDPDSPAVRLRGEELRRRDASVAILNNLWHLARLHEELPESARSRLEVRIYTAAPSVQMYRWDSKAFISFFPVQGSTFDTQQIEAFVSTPLGEFVDDRFAELWETAPVQDLAACLSLRLCLRQGGRDLETCEALYVRSDGDWYIAGTDLVRNVARHGLAGLSVVLDRPEAAGEVFTIGEADELPPEIYNRVLELFRAKYGLDSRQDTESRVIFNLASSSLTTV
;
A
#
# COMPACT_ATOMS: atom_id res chain seq x y z
N MET A 1 10.95 0.55 -24.20
CA MET A 1 11.30 0.17 -22.80
C MET A 1 11.48 -1.35 -22.64
N SER A 2 12.41 -1.97 -23.37
CA SER A 2 12.57 -3.45 -23.44
C SER A 2 13.89 -4.01 -22.88
N GLY A 3 14.83 -3.14 -22.45
CA GLY A 3 16.17 -3.57 -22.02
C GLY A 3 16.29 -4.06 -20.57
N MET A 4 15.34 -3.73 -19.69
CA MET A 4 15.54 -3.87 -18.23
C MET A 4 15.08 -5.23 -17.67
N TRP A 5 14.26 -5.98 -18.41
CA TRP A 5 13.79 -7.31 -18.02
C TRP A 5 14.84 -8.42 -18.27
N TRP A 6 15.65 -8.31 -19.33
CA TRP A 6 16.70 -9.28 -19.63
C TRP A 6 17.90 -9.23 -18.67
N ALA A 7 18.15 -8.10 -18.03
CA ALA A 7 19.25 -7.94 -17.08
C ALA A 7 18.99 -8.62 -15.72
N ARG A 8 17.72 -8.70 -15.27
CA ARG A 8 17.38 -9.28 -13.95
C ARG A 8 17.29 -10.81 -13.96
N GLY A 9 16.75 -11.42 -15.03
CA GLY A 9 16.80 -12.88 -15.20
C GLY A 9 18.22 -13.43 -15.35
N ARG A 10 19.15 -12.65 -15.93
CA ARG A 10 20.58 -12.99 -16.01
C ARG A 10 21.28 -12.94 -14.65
N ASN A 11 20.82 -12.14 -13.69
CA ASN A 11 21.49 -11.99 -12.39
C ASN A 11 21.15 -13.12 -11.41
N THR A 12 19.91 -13.63 -11.40
CA THR A 12 19.54 -14.81 -10.62
C THR A 12 20.16 -16.09 -11.19
N LEU A 13 20.20 -16.23 -12.53
CA LEU A 13 20.96 -17.29 -13.19
C LEU A 13 22.48 -17.14 -13.00
N ARG A 14 23.04 -15.92 -13.03
CA ARG A 14 24.48 -15.68 -12.76
C ARG A 14 24.83 -15.98 -11.30
N ARG A 15 23.97 -15.64 -10.34
CA ARG A 15 24.18 -16.01 -8.93
C ARG A 15 24.21 -17.53 -8.78
N ARG A 16 23.21 -18.25 -9.31
CA ARG A 16 23.22 -19.74 -9.30
C ARG A 16 24.42 -20.33 -10.03
N ARG A 17 24.78 -19.81 -11.21
CA ARG A 17 25.97 -20.24 -11.96
C ARG A 17 27.27 -19.98 -11.21
N ARG A 18 27.42 -18.84 -10.54
CA ARG A 18 28.60 -18.54 -9.71
C ARG A 18 28.72 -19.52 -8.54
N HIS A 19 27.60 -19.85 -7.88
CA HIS A 19 27.62 -20.82 -6.77
C HIS A 19 27.97 -22.22 -7.29
N VAL A 20 27.39 -22.65 -8.42
CA VAL A 20 27.72 -23.92 -9.06
C VAL A 20 29.18 -23.96 -9.52
N LEU A 21 29.71 -22.88 -10.09
CA LEU A 21 31.11 -22.79 -10.51
C LEU A 21 32.08 -22.82 -9.33
N VAL A 22 31.77 -22.11 -8.23
CA VAL A 22 32.57 -22.14 -7.01
C VAL A 22 32.56 -23.54 -6.40
N LEU A 23 31.40 -24.19 -6.30
CA LEU A 23 31.29 -25.56 -5.81
C LEU A 23 32.03 -26.56 -6.71
N ALA A 24 31.92 -26.42 -8.02
CA ALA A 24 32.65 -27.25 -8.98
C ALA A 24 34.18 -27.05 -8.88
N ALA A 25 34.63 -25.80 -8.71
CA ALA A 25 36.04 -25.48 -8.51
C ALA A 25 36.58 -26.05 -7.19
N LEU A 26 35.81 -25.95 -6.09
CA LEU A 26 36.18 -26.52 -4.80
C LEU A 26 36.21 -28.05 -4.83
N ALA A 27 35.20 -28.69 -5.43
CA ALA A 27 35.15 -30.14 -5.58
C ALA A 27 36.28 -30.67 -6.50
N GLY A 28 36.55 -29.97 -7.60
CA GLY A 28 37.66 -30.26 -8.50
C GLY A 28 39.03 -30.09 -7.81
N GLY A 29 39.21 -29.01 -7.05
CA GLY A 29 40.42 -28.76 -6.27
C GLY A 29 40.67 -29.82 -5.19
N ALA A 30 39.63 -30.18 -4.43
CA ALA A 30 39.72 -31.25 -3.44
C ALA A 30 40.07 -32.61 -4.07
N SER A 31 39.42 -32.94 -5.18
CA SER A 31 39.69 -34.20 -5.91
C SER A 31 41.10 -34.25 -6.48
N TRP A 32 41.58 -33.12 -7.02
CA TRP A 32 42.95 -32.99 -7.52
C TRP A 32 43.99 -33.09 -6.40
N MET A 33 43.75 -32.47 -5.24
CA MET A 33 44.63 -32.55 -4.07
C MET A 33 44.74 -33.98 -3.53
N ILE A 34 43.63 -34.70 -3.46
CA ILE A 34 43.61 -36.11 -3.02
C ILE A 34 44.34 -37.00 -4.02
N TRP A 35 44.17 -36.75 -5.32
CA TRP A 35 44.87 -37.47 -6.36
C TRP A 35 46.39 -37.21 -6.35
N GLN A 36 46.81 -35.97 -6.09
CA GLN A 36 48.21 -35.62 -5.92
C GLN A 36 48.81 -36.25 -4.65
N ALA A 37 48.06 -36.27 -3.54
CA ALA A 37 48.48 -36.96 -2.32
C ALA A 37 48.71 -38.46 -2.57
N ALA A 38 47.87 -39.11 -3.38
CA ALA A 38 48.03 -40.54 -3.72
C ALA A 38 49.25 -40.83 -4.62
N ARG A 39 49.84 -39.81 -5.26
CA ARG A 39 51.05 -39.94 -6.09
C ARG A 39 52.34 -39.64 -5.35
N HIS A 40 52.26 -38.96 -4.21
CA HIS A 40 53.40 -38.69 -3.35
C HIS A 40 53.49 -39.73 -2.24
N ASP A 41 54.71 -39.99 -1.78
CA ASP A 41 54.91 -40.89 -0.65
C ASP A 41 54.21 -40.31 0.58
N THR A 42 53.41 -41.14 1.25
CA THR A 42 52.54 -40.70 2.36
C THR A 42 53.34 -40.27 3.59
N GLN A 43 54.63 -40.60 3.64
CA GLN A 43 55.57 -40.14 4.67
C GLN A 43 56.19 -38.76 4.37
N SER A 44 55.88 -38.16 3.21
CA SER A 44 56.34 -36.81 2.86
C SER A 44 55.40 -35.74 3.41
N PHE A 45 55.96 -34.66 3.95
CA PHE A 45 55.22 -33.49 4.44
C PHE A 45 54.21 -32.96 3.41
N THR A 46 54.56 -32.99 2.13
CA THR A 46 53.69 -32.56 1.03
C THR A 46 52.47 -33.47 0.87
N GLY A 47 52.63 -34.79 1.04
CA GLY A 47 51.53 -35.75 0.99
C GLY A 47 50.53 -35.52 2.11
N GLU A 48 51.02 -35.36 3.35
CA GLU A 48 50.18 -35.07 4.52
C GLU A 48 49.43 -33.73 4.40
N PHE A 49 50.10 -32.69 3.87
CA PHE A 49 49.48 -31.39 3.66
C PHE A 49 48.31 -31.44 2.66
N TYR A 50 48.50 -32.09 1.50
CA TYR A 50 47.44 -32.24 0.50
C TYR A 50 46.27 -33.08 1.01
N LEU A 51 46.55 -34.13 1.80
CA LEU A 51 45.52 -34.98 2.39
C LEU A 51 44.65 -34.21 3.38
N ASN A 52 45.27 -33.45 4.29
CA ASN A 52 44.56 -32.69 5.32
C ASN A 52 43.69 -31.58 4.71
N ILE A 53 44.21 -30.83 3.74
CA ILE A 53 43.44 -29.77 3.07
C ILE A 53 42.34 -30.36 2.18
N GLY A 54 42.64 -31.43 1.43
CA GLY A 54 41.64 -32.13 0.62
C GLY A 54 40.48 -32.66 1.47
N ALA A 55 40.78 -33.26 2.62
CA ALA A 55 39.78 -33.74 3.57
C ALA A 55 38.93 -32.59 4.17
N ALA A 56 39.56 -31.48 4.56
CA ALA A 56 38.85 -30.31 5.08
C ALA A 56 37.90 -29.69 4.04
N LEU A 57 38.31 -29.63 2.78
CA LEU A 57 37.48 -29.14 1.68
C LEU A 57 36.29 -30.09 1.42
N ILE A 58 36.50 -31.41 1.45
CA ILE A 58 35.40 -32.39 1.33
C ILE A 58 34.41 -32.23 2.49
N MET A 59 34.90 -32.12 3.73
CA MET A 59 34.04 -31.93 4.89
C MET A 59 33.21 -30.64 4.78
N THR A 60 33.83 -29.54 4.35
CA THR A 60 33.12 -28.28 4.12
C THR A 60 32.06 -28.41 3.03
N LEU A 61 32.38 -29.09 1.92
CA LEU A 61 31.45 -29.34 0.83
C LEU A 61 30.27 -30.22 1.30
N LEU A 62 30.56 -31.27 2.06
CA LEU A 62 29.56 -32.18 2.62
C LEU A 62 28.64 -31.45 3.60
N THR A 63 29.20 -30.65 4.51
CA THR A 63 28.45 -29.78 5.42
C THR A 63 27.51 -28.85 4.65
N TYR A 64 28.00 -28.18 3.60
CA TYR A 64 27.16 -27.31 2.78
C TYR A 64 26.04 -28.08 2.06
N VAL A 65 26.34 -29.25 1.49
CA VAL A 65 25.36 -30.07 0.76
C VAL A 65 24.30 -30.67 1.67
N VAL A 66 24.63 -30.98 2.94
CA VAL A 66 23.70 -31.60 3.90
C VAL A 66 22.91 -30.55 4.70
N LEU A 67 23.56 -29.50 5.22
CA LEU A 67 22.87 -28.50 6.03
C LEU A 67 22.02 -27.54 5.20
N ASN A 68 22.47 -27.14 4.01
CA ASN A 68 21.73 -26.16 3.19
C ASN A 68 20.32 -26.64 2.76
N PRO A 69 20.09 -27.90 2.32
CA PRO A 69 18.75 -28.38 2.07
C PRO A 69 17.91 -28.43 3.35
N LEU A 70 18.48 -28.81 4.50
CA LEU A 70 17.77 -28.82 5.78
C LEU A 70 17.34 -27.40 6.21
N PHE A 71 18.19 -26.39 5.99
CA PHE A 71 17.83 -24.99 6.20
C PHE A 71 16.75 -24.50 5.23
N ARG A 72 16.80 -24.92 3.95
CA ARG A 72 15.74 -24.59 2.99
C ARG A 72 14.42 -25.27 3.33
N GLU A 73 14.47 -26.50 3.79
CA GLU A 73 13.28 -27.28 4.15
C GLU A 73 12.60 -26.69 5.39
N LEU A 74 13.38 -26.23 6.38
CA LEU A 74 12.89 -25.41 7.49
C LEU A 74 12.26 -24.08 7.05
N GLN A 75 12.74 -23.48 5.96
CA GLN A 75 12.15 -22.26 5.39
C GLN A 75 10.82 -22.54 4.67
N THR A 76 10.68 -23.67 3.95
CA THR A 76 9.41 -24.09 3.32
C THR A 76 8.37 -24.63 4.31
N ALA A 77 8.80 -25.25 5.42
CA ALA A 77 7.90 -25.73 6.48
C ALA A 77 7.17 -24.61 7.24
N SER A 78 7.47 -23.35 6.91
CA SER A 78 6.90 -22.16 7.55
C SER A 78 5.72 -21.52 6.79
N ILE A 79 5.34 -22.12 5.65
CA ILE A 79 4.22 -21.66 4.83
C ILE A 79 2.95 -22.36 5.29
N ILE A 80 1.98 -21.58 5.78
CA ILE A 80 0.67 -22.08 6.21
C ILE A 80 -0.37 -21.51 5.24
N GLU A 81 -1.11 -22.39 4.58
CA GLU A 81 -2.20 -22.00 3.71
C GLU A 81 -3.51 -21.88 4.50
N HIS A 82 -4.19 -20.76 4.35
CA HIS A 82 -5.51 -20.51 4.91
C HIS A 82 -6.50 -20.40 3.75
N PRO A 83 -7.71 -20.98 3.87
CA PRO A 83 -8.70 -20.91 2.80
C PRO A 83 -9.21 -19.48 2.55
N ARG A 84 -9.10 -18.60 3.55
CA ARG A 84 -9.50 -17.19 3.52
C ARG A 84 -8.71 -16.41 4.57
N LEU A 85 -8.81 -15.08 4.55
CA LEU A 85 -8.16 -14.25 5.56
C LEU A 85 -8.81 -14.43 6.94
N ASP A 86 -8.03 -14.94 7.89
CA ASP A 86 -8.39 -14.91 9.30
C ASP A 86 -8.22 -13.48 9.85
N ARG A 87 -9.30 -12.71 9.76
CA ARG A 87 -9.35 -11.31 10.18
C ARG A 87 -9.09 -11.14 11.67
N ASP A 88 -9.57 -12.06 12.50
CA ASP A 88 -9.39 -11.99 13.95
C ASP A 88 -7.94 -12.25 14.34
N ALA A 89 -7.32 -13.29 13.76
CA ALA A 89 -5.91 -13.55 13.95
C ALA A 89 -5.05 -12.38 13.44
N LEU A 90 -5.39 -11.79 12.29
CA LEU A 90 -4.68 -10.61 11.78
C LEU A 90 -4.77 -9.43 12.76
N ILE A 91 -5.97 -9.10 13.26
CA ILE A 91 -6.18 -8.02 14.24
C ILE A 91 -5.32 -8.24 15.49
N GLU A 92 -5.31 -9.46 16.02
CA GLU A 92 -4.53 -9.81 17.21
C GLU A 92 -3.02 -9.68 16.96
N ARG A 93 -2.55 -10.16 15.81
CA ARG A 93 -1.13 -10.10 15.42
C ARG A 93 -0.66 -8.66 15.19
N VAL A 94 -1.47 -7.85 14.51
CA VAL A 94 -1.21 -6.42 14.33
C VAL A 94 -1.15 -5.72 15.67
N ALA A 95 -2.10 -5.96 16.59
CA ALA A 95 -2.11 -5.32 17.91
C ALA A 95 -0.85 -5.60 18.75
N ARG A 96 -0.19 -6.75 18.53
CA ARG A 96 1.03 -7.18 19.24
C ARG A 96 2.34 -6.78 18.55
N SER A 97 2.29 -6.29 17.32
CA SER A 97 3.48 -5.90 16.57
C SER A 97 4.26 -4.81 17.30
N ARG A 98 5.59 -4.88 17.19
CA ARG A 98 6.53 -3.96 17.84
C ARG A 98 7.48 -3.28 16.88
N GLU A 99 7.63 -3.80 15.67
CA GLU A 99 8.59 -3.28 14.70
C GLU A 99 7.89 -2.65 13.49
N LEU A 100 7.08 -3.44 12.78
CA LEU A 100 6.50 -3.02 11.51
C LEU A 100 5.15 -3.70 11.24
N VAL A 101 4.16 -2.88 10.89
CA VAL A 101 2.94 -3.32 10.22
C VAL A 101 2.98 -2.73 8.82
N ALA A 102 2.99 -3.58 7.79
CA ALA A 102 3.00 -3.12 6.40
C ALA A 102 1.82 -3.74 5.63
N ILE A 103 1.03 -2.91 4.96
CA ILE A 103 -0.18 -3.32 4.25
C ILE A 103 -0.08 -2.85 2.81
N LEU A 104 -0.16 -3.78 1.86
CA LEU A 104 -0.30 -3.49 0.44
C LEU A 104 -1.63 -4.05 -0.03
N GLU A 105 -2.54 -3.17 -0.43
CA GLU A 105 -3.85 -3.57 -0.91
C GLU A 105 -4.51 -2.47 -1.78
N THR A 106 -5.49 -2.83 -2.60
CA THR A 106 -6.36 -1.88 -3.30
C THR A 106 -7.18 -1.03 -2.33
N TRP A 107 -7.95 -1.70 -1.47
CA TRP A 107 -8.57 -1.20 -0.25
C TRP A 107 -8.73 -2.36 0.74
N THR A 108 -8.60 -2.09 2.03
CA THR A 108 -8.74 -3.11 3.06
C THR A 108 -10.15 -3.18 3.62
N SER A 109 -10.77 -4.38 3.56
CA SER A 109 -12.02 -4.67 4.29
C SER A 109 -11.84 -4.65 5.80
N MET A 110 -10.60 -4.62 6.31
CA MET A 110 -10.32 -4.48 7.73
C MET A 110 -10.76 -3.12 8.29
N LEU A 111 -10.89 -2.11 7.43
CA LEU A 111 -11.43 -0.79 7.73
C LEU A 111 -12.90 -0.64 7.26
N GLU A 112 -13.61 -1.76 7.06
CA GLU A 112 -15.04 -1.78 6.72
C GLU A 112 -15.86 -2.53 7.78
N GLY A 113 -17.13 -2.14 7.90
CA GLY A 113 -18.14 -2.85 8.69
C GLY A 113 -17.72 -3.11 10.14
N PRO A 114 -17.98 -4.31 10.69
CA PRO A 114 -17.76 -4.59 12.11
C PRO A 114 -16.27 -4.68 12.50
N TYR A 115 -15.35 -4.80 11.54
CA TYR A 115 -13.92 -4.95 11.80
C TYR A 115 -13.20 -3.61 11.95
N ALA A 116 -13.72 -2.54 11.32
CA ALA A 116 -13.07 -1.22 11.27
C ALA A 116 -12.61 -0.74 12.65
N ARG A 117 -13.51 -0.72 13.63
CA ARG A 117 -13.20 -0.26 14.99
C ARG A 117 -12.12 -1.11 15.66
N ARG A 118 -12.18 -2.44 15.51
CA ARG A 118 -11.21 -3.37 16.12
C ARG A 118 -9.84 -3.26 15.44
N PHE A 119 -9.81 -3.09 14.13
CA PHE A 119 -8.58 -2.95 13.39
C PHE A 119 -7.90 -1.59 13.65
N VAL A 120 -8.65 -0.49 13.72
CA VAL A 120 -8.12 0.83 14.14
C VAL A 120 -7.53 0.75 15.55
N ALA A 121 -8.19 0.04 16.48
CA ALA A 121 -7.66 -0.19 17.82
C ALA A 121 -6.36 -1.04 17.83
N ALA A 122 -6.26 -2.02 16.92
CA ALA A 122 -5.04 -2.81 16.74
C ALA A 122 -3.89 -1.98 16.19
N LEU A 123 -4.13 -1.14 15.17
CA LEU A 123 -3.12 -0.21 14.63
C LEU A 123 -2.64 0.76 15.72
N ARG A 124 -3.56 1.30 16.53
CA ARG A 124 -3.22 2.14 17.69
C ARG A 124 -2.32 1.42 18.69
N SER A 125 -2.63 0.15 18.98
CA SER A 125 -1.81 -0.69 19.88
C SER A 125 -0.41 -0.92 19.31
N ALA A 126 -0.28 -1.26 18.02
CA ALA A 126 1.01 -1.38 17.35
C ALA A 126 1.85 -0.10 17.46
N LEU A 127 1.26 1.06 17.16
CA LEU A 127 1.93 2.35 17.23
C LEU A 127 2.36 2.71 18.67
N ALA A 128 1.55 2.32 19.67
CA ALA A 128 1.87 2.48 21.09
C ALA A 128 3.01 1.55 21.54
N ASN A 129 3.13 0.36 20.94
CA ASN A 129 4.25 -0.56 21.17
C ASN A 129 5.55 -0.11 20.50
N GLY A 130 5.52 0.95 19.68
CA GLY A 130 6.67 1.47 18.95
C GLY A 130 6.79 1.00 17.50
N ALA A 131 5.85 0.19 17.01
CA ALA A 131 5.87 -0.26 15.62
C ALA A 131 5.64 0.91 14.66
N SER A 132 6.19 0.80 13.45
CA SER A 132 5.82 1.65 12.31
C SER A 132 4.67 1.02 11.55
N VAL A 133 3.67 1.81 11.15
CA VAL A 133 2.55 1.38 10.32
C VAL A 133 2.71 2.03 8.94
N ARG A 134 2.83 1.19 7.91
CA ARG A 134 2.98 1.59 6.52
C ARG A 134 1.87 1.00 5.68
N MET A 135 1.12 1.83 4.97
CA MET A 135 0.01 1.38 4.14
C MET A 135 0.12 1.92 2.72
N LEU A 136 0.05 1.02 1.75
CA LEU A 136 -0.13 1.33 0.33
C LEU A 136 -1.57 1.03 -0.05
N LEU A 137 -2.31 2.06 -0.42
CA LEU A 137 -3.65 1.96 -0.99
C LEU A 137 -3.64 2.42 -2.44
N LEU A 138 -4.54 1.86 -3.25
CA LEU A 138 -4.66 2.27 -4.64
C LEU A 138 -5.33 3.64 -4.72
N ASP A 139 -4.92 4.45 -5.67
CA ASP A 139 -5.51 5.77 -5.93
C ASP A 139 -6.99 5.61 -6.35
N PRO A 140 -7.95 6.19 -5.60
CA PRO A 140 -9.38 6.05 -5.88
C PRO A 140 -9.79 6.55 -7.26
N ASP A 141 -9.02 7.45 -7.88
CA ASP A 141 -9.29 8.03 -9.20
C ASP A 141 -8.54 7.29 -10.32
N SER A 142 -7.69 6.31 -9.99
CA SER A 142 -6.89 5.61 -11.01
C SER A 142 -7.71 4.65 -11.88
N PRO A 143 -7.31 4.43 -13.15
CA PRO A 143 -7.92 3.42 -14.01
C PRO A 143 -7.90 2.00 -13.42
N ALA A 144 -6.90 1.69 -12.59
CA ALA A 144 -6.77 0.40 -11.92
C ALA A 144 -7.92 0.13 -10.92
N VAL A 145 -8.39 1.17 -10.21
CA VAL A 145 -9.55 1.04 -9.31
C VAL A 145 -10.82 0.71 -10.07
N ARG A 146 -11.04 1.39 -11.21
CA ARG A 146 -12.19 1.13 -12.06
C ARG A 146 -12.21 -0.30 -12.57
N LEU A 147 -11.09 -0.76 -13.13
CA LEU A 147 -10.96 -2.15 -13.60
C LEU A 147 -11.23 -3.14 -12.45
N ARG A 148 -10.67 -2.88 -11.27
CA ARG A 148 -10.88 -3.76 -10.11
C ARG A 148 -12.34 -3.74 -9.63
N GLY A 149 -12.99 -2.58 -9.66
CA GLY A 149 -14.42 -2.46 -9.35
C GLY A 149 -15.28 -3.27 -10.32
N GLU A 150 -14.97 -3.24 -11.61
CA GLU A 150 -15.64 -4.04 -12.64
C GLU A 150 -15.45 -5.55 -12.41
N GLU A 151 -14.21 -6.01 -12.15
CA GLU A 151 -13.89 -7.41 -11.83
C GLU A 151 -14.65 -7.95 -10.62
N LEU A 152 -14.80 -7.11 -9.59
CA LEU A 152 -15.54 -7.45 -8.37
C LEU A 152 -17.05 -7.24 -8.48
N ARG A 153 -17.53 -6.69 -9.60
CA ARG A 153 -18.91 -6.20 -9.75
C ARG A 153 -19.30 -5.23 -8.62
N ARG A 154 -18.33 -4.48 -8.10
CA ARG A 154 -18.50 -3.49 -7.05
C ARG A 154 -18.35 -2.11 -7.69
N ARG A 155 -19.45 -1.38 -7.84
CA ARG A 155 -19.46 0.01 -8.36
C ARG A 155 -18.71 1.00 -7.46
N ASP A 156 -18.34 0.58 -6.25
CA ASP A 156 -17.96 1.45 -5.14
C ASP A 156 -16.55 1.16 -4.62
N ALA A 157 -15.62 0.77 -5.49
CA ALA A 157 -14.22 0.57 -5.12
C ALA A 157 -13.57 1.88 -4.64
N SER A 158 -13.78 3.00 -5.34
CA SER A 158 -13.30 4.32 -4.93
C SER A 158 -13.88 4.75 -3.57
N VAL A 159 -15.17 4.47 -3.34
CA VAL A 159 -15.87 4.68 -2.07
C VAL A 159 -15.20 3.92 -0.93
N ALA A 160 -14.85 2.65 -1.15
CA ALA A 160 -14.17 1.83 -0.15
C ALA A 160 -12.79 2.39 0.23
N ILE A 161 -12.02 2.84 -0.78
CA ILE A 161 -10.71 3.48 -0.57
C ILE A 161 -10.86 4.78 0.23
N LEU A 162 -11.82 5.64 -0.14
CA LEU A 162 -12.08 6.89 0.58
C LEU A 162 -12.48 6.65 2.04
N ASN A 163 -13.30 5.63 2.31
CA ASN A 163 -13.65 5.23 3.67
C ASN A 163 -12.42 4.74 4.47
N ASN A 164 -11.52 3.98 3.83
CA ASN A 164 -10.25 3.58 4.46
C ASN A 164 -9.40 4.80 4.82
N LEU A 165 -9.22 5.74 3.88
CA LEU A 165 -8.48 6.98 4.11
C LEU A 165 -9.09 7.81 5.23
N TRP A 166 -10.42 7.86 5.31
CA TRP A 166 -11.11 8.54 6.41
C TRP A 166 -10.77 7.93 7.77
N HIS A 167 -10.86 6.60 7.92
CA HIS A 167 -10.50 5.93 9.17
C HIS A 167 -9.03 6.16 9.56
N LEU A 168 -8.13 6.18 8.59
CA LEU A 168 -6.69 6.40 8.81
C LEU A 168 -6.41 7.86 9.21
N ALA A 169 -7.07 8.81 8.57
CA ALA A 169 -6.94 10.22 8.91
C ALA A 169 -7.49 10.51 10.31
N ARG A 170 -8.63 9.94 10.68
CA ARG A 170 -9.15 10.01 12.05
C ARG A 170 -8.21 9.39 13.08
N LEU A 171 -7.66 8.22 12.78
CA LEU A 171 -6.63 7.62 13.62
C LEU A 171 -5.44 8.57 13.77
N HIS A 172 -4.95 9.15 12.68
CA HIS A 172 -3.82 10.07 12.69
C HIS A 172 -4.06 11.32 13.54
N GLU A 173 -5.26 11.92 13.47
CA GLU A 173 -5.67 13.05 14.31
C GLU A 173 -5.62 12.70 15.81
N GLU A 174 -6.11 11.52 16.18
CA GLU A 174 -6.17 11.04 17.56
C GLU A 174 -4.82 10.60 18.14
N LEU A 175 -3.81 10.36 17.29
CA LEU A 175 -2.49 9.93 17.74
C LEU A 175 -1.70 11.08 18.37
N PRO A 176 -0.88 10.81 19.40
CA PRO A 176 0.10 11.76 19.89
C PRO A 176 1.14 12.05 18.81
N GLU A 177 1.72 13.25 18.84
CA GLU A 177 2.69 13.72 17.84
C GLU A 177 3.86 12.74 17.61
N SER A 178 4.36 12.11 18.68
CA SER A 178 5.43 11.11 18.61
C SER A 178 5.07 9.82 17.87
N ALA A 179 3.78 9.52 17.70
CA ALA A 179 3.28 8.33 17.01
C ALA A 179 2.80 8.66 15.59
N ARG A 180 2.44 9.92 15.30
CA ARG A 180 1.99 10.38 13.97
C ARG A 180 3.03 10.09 12.89
N SER A 181 4.31 10.37 13.17
CA SER A 181 5.41 10.09 12.23
C SER A 181 5.66 8.61 11.95
N ARG A 182 5.07 7.70 12.73
CA ARG A 182 5.13 6.25 12.52
C ARG A 182 3.93 5.70 11.75
N LEU A 183 2.88 6.49 11.52
CA LEU A 183 1.75 6.12 10.67
C LEU A 183 1.91 6.81 9.31
N GLU A 184 2.24 6.03 8.28
CA GLU A 184 2.44 6.54 6.93
C GLU A 184 1.53 5.81 5.95
N VAL A 185 0.82 6.59 5.14
CA VAL A 185 -0.06 6.09 4.09
C VAL A 185 0.42 6.67 2.77
N ARG A 186 0.58 5.82 1.77
CA ARG A 186 1.00 6.18 0.42
C ARG A 186 -0.03 5.68 -0.59
N ILE A 187 -0.19 6.44 -1.65
CA ILE A 187 -1.18 6.17 -2.70
C ILE A 187 -0.46 5.80 -3.98
N TYR A 188 -0.71 4.59 -4.48
CA TYR A 188 -0.08 4.10 -5.71
C TYR A 188 -1.11 3.98 -6.84
N THR A 189 -0.67 4.05 -8.09
CA THR A 189 -1.53 4.01 -9.29
C THR A 189 -1.32 2.77 -10.15
N ALA A 190 -0.31 1.96 -9.84
CA ALA A 190 0.03 0.76 -10.59
C ALA A 190 -1.02 -0.34 -10.40
N ALA A 191 -1.20 -1.20 -11.41
CA ALA A 191 -2.10 -2.33 -11.31
C ALA A 191 -1.66 -3.28 -10.18
N PRO A 192 -2.57 -3.64 -9.26
CA PRO A 192 -2.26 -4.50 -8.13
C PRO A 192 -1.97 -5.94 -8.61
N SER A 193 -0.94 -6.59 -8.06
CA SER A 193 -0.58 -7.98 -8.40
C SER A 193 -0.57 -8.93 -7.19
N VAL A 194 -0.31 -8.38 -6.00
CA VAL A 194 -0.28 -9.10 -4.73
C VAL A 194 -0.86 -8.23 -3.62
N GLN A 195 -1.64 -8.85 -2.74
CA GLN A 195 -2.09 -8.28 -1.48
C GLN A 195 -1.15 -8.78 -0.38
N MET A 196 -0.82 -7.91 0.57
CA MET A 196 0.00 -8.26 1.72
C MET A 196 -0.51 -7.61 3.01
N TYR A 197 -0.59 -8.40 4.08
CA TYR A 197 -0.68 -7.92 5.46
C TYR A 197 0.50 -8.46 6.25
N ARG A 198 1.53 -7.63 6.45
CA ARG A 198 2.74 -7.95 7.19
C ARG A 198 2.65 -7.46 8.63
N TRP A 199 3.08 -8.30 9.57
CA TRP A 199 3.37 -7.95 10.95
C TRP A 199 4.77 -8.48 11.30
N ASP A 200 5.67 -7.57 11.68
CA ASP A 200 7.07 -7.83 11.98
C ASP A 200 7.77 -8.67 10.88
N SER A 201 8.04 -9.95 11.14
CA SER A 201 8.74 -10.88 10.25
C SER A 201 7.83 -11.82 9.47
N LYS A 202 6.51 -11.74 9.63
CA LYS A 202 5.52 -12.59 8.95
C LYS A 202 4.51 -11.78 8.15
N ALA A 203 3.91 -12.41 7.16
CA ALA A 203 2.84 -11.81 6.39
C ALA A 203 1.79 -12.82 5.96
N PHE A 204 0.55 -12.34 5.81
CA PHE A 204 -0.44 -12.94 4.93
C PHE A 204 -0.26 -12.38 3.54
N ILE A 205 -0.20 -13.28 2.55
CA ILE A 205 0.01 -12.96 1.13
C ILE A 205 -1.11 -13.60 0.33
N SER A 206 -1.71 -12.85 -0.57
CA SER A 206 -2.64 -13.37 -1.58
C SER A 206 -2.35 -12.74 -2.92
N PHE A 207 -2.64 -13.47 -4.00
CA PHE A 207 -2.64 -12.91 -5.36
C PHE A 207 -4.04 -12.39 -5.66
N PHE A 208 -4.15 -11.30 -6.42
CA PHE A 208 -5.47 -10.81 -6.82
C PHE A 208 -6.11 -11.81 -7.78
N PRO A 209 -7.27 -12.37 -7.43
CA PRO A 209 -7.96 -13.26 -8.34
C PRO A 209 -8.55 -12.46 -9.51
N VAL A 210 -8.72 -13.13 -10.65
CA VAL A 210 -9.40 -12.57 -11.83
C VAL A 210 -10.85 -12.17 -11.49
N GLN A 211 -11.48 -12.89 -10.55
CA GLN A 211 -12.83 -12.59 -10.05
C GLN A 211 -12.89 -12.81 -8.53
N GLY A 212 -13.63 -11.95 -7.84
CA GLY A 212 -13.89 -12.12 -6.41
C GLY A 212 -12.87 -11.43 -5.50
N SER A 213 -13.25 -11.32 -4.22
CA SER A 213 -12.51 -10.56 -3.23
C SER A 213 -11.22 -11.29 -2.82
N THR A 214 -10.14 -10.54 -2.63
CA THR A 214 -8.89 -11.04 -2.02
C THR A 214 -9.09 -11.56 -0.60
N PHE A 215 -10.19 -11.22 0.08
CA PHE A 215 -10.49 -11.72 1.42
C PHE A 215 -11.01 -13.15 1.43
N ASP A 216 -11.70 -13.54 0.36
CA ASP A 216 -12.33 -14.86 0.21
C ASP A 216 -11.44 -15.83 -0.57
N THR A 217 -10.26 -15.39 -0.98
CA THR A 217 -9.24 -16.23 -1.60
C THR A 217 -8.29 -16.83 -0.59
N GLN A 218 -7.64 -17.90 -1.02
CA GLN A 218 -6.55 -18.54 -0.30
C GLN A 218 -5.48 -17.52 0.12
N GLN A 219 -5.13 -17.53 1.39
CA GLN A 219 -4.05 -16.73 1.95
C GLN A 219 -2.87 -17.62 2.29
N ILE A 220 -1.68 -17.12 2.03
CA ILE A 220 -0.43 -17.77 2.38
C ILE A 220 0.16 -17.00 3.56
N GLU A 221 0.21 -17.61 4.73
CA GLU A 221 1.01 -17.11 5.85
C GLU A 221 2.44 -17.61 5.69
N ALA A 222 3.40 -16.69 5.59
CA ALA A 222 4.81 -17.03 5.47
C ALA A 222 5.69 -16.00 6.20
N PHE A 223 6.92 -16.40 6.52
CA PHE A 223 7.94 -15.42 6.91
C PHE A 223 8.39 -14.61 5.71
N VAL A 224 8.72 -13.34 5.96
CA VAL A 224 9.25 -12.41 4.95
C VAL A 224 10.60 -12.90 4.41
N SER A 225 11.36 -13.66 5.19
CA SER A 225 12.64 -14.27 4.77
C SER A 225 12.49 -15.48 3.84
N THR A 226 11.27 -15.93 3.55
CA THR A 226 11.05 -16.99 2.54
C THR A 226 11.16 -16.40 1.14
N PRO A 227 11.48 -17.17 0.09
CA PRO A 227 11.57 -16.63 -1.27
C PRO A 227 10.29 -15.94 -1.77
N LEU A 228 9.11 -16.42 -1.35
CA LEU A 228 7.84 -15.77 -1.63
C LEU A 228 7.68 -14.47 -0.83
N GLY A 229 8.00 -14.51 0.46
CA GLY A 229 8.01 -13.33 1.33
C GLY A 229 8.92 -12.22 0.81
N GLU A 230 10.16 -12.57 0.44
CA GLU A 230 11.16 -11.64 -0.12
C GLU A 230 10.64 -11.01 -1.41
N PHE A 231 10.04 -11.82 -2.30
CA PHE A 231 9.47 -11.30 -3.54
C PHE A 231 8.37 -10.26 -3.27
N VAL A 232 7.45 -10.54 -2.35
CA VAL A 232 6.35 -9.61 -2.04
C VAL A 232 6.84 -8.39 -1.28
N ASP A 233 7.80 -8.54 -0.37
CA ASP A 233 8.42 -7.41 0.35
C ASP A 233 9.20 -6.49 -0.60
N ASP A 234 9.92 -7.05 -1.58
CA ASP A 234 10.56 -6.29 -2.65
C ASP A 234 9.53 -5.51 -3.50
N ARG A 235 8.36 -6.10 -3.79
CA ARG A 235 7.27 -5.40 -4.48
C ARG A 235 6.72 -4.26 -3.62
N PHE A 236 6.52 -4.50 -2.32
CA PHE A 236 6.08 -3.47 -1.38
C PHE A 236 7.08 -2.32 -1.37
N ALA A 237 8.37 -2.60 -1.20
CA ALA A 237 9.41 -1.58 -1.16
C ALA A 237 9.49 -0.77 -2.48
N GLU A 238 9.39 -1.43 -3.64
CA GLU A 238 9.39 -0.74 -4.94
C GLU A 238 8.23 0.25 -5.07
N LEU A 239 7.02 -0.16 -4.68
CA LEU A 239 5.86 0.72 -4.68
C LEU A 239 5.98 1.81 -3.60
N TRP A 240 6.48 1.45 -2.43
CA TRP A 240 6.65 2.38 -1.31
C TRP A 240 7.53 3.56 -1.72
N GLU A 241 8.72 3.30 -2.28
CA GLU A 241 9.67 4.35 -2.66
C GLU A 241 9.17 5.28 -3.78
N THR A 242 8.25 4.80 -4.63
CA THR A 242 7.75 5.55 -5.80
C THR A 242 6.41 6.24 -5.57
N ALA A 243 5.60 5.73 -4.64
CA ALA A 243 4.30 6.30 -4.31
C ALA A 243 4.48 7.58 -3.47
N PRO A 244 3.74 8.67 -3.78
CA PRO A 244 3.73 9.86 -2.96
C PRO A 244 3.16 9.56 -1.56
N VAL A 245 3.72 10.24 -0.57
CA VAL A 245 3.15 10.28 0.79
C VAL A 245 1.85 11.04 0.75
N GLN A 246 0.79 10.42 1.27
CA GLN A 246 -0.51 11.05 1.36
C GLN A 246 -0.59 11.91 2.62
N ASP A 247 -0.91 13.18 2.45
CA ASP A 247 -1.38 14.00 3.56
C ASP A 247 -2.79 13.52 3.94
N LEU A 248 -2.88 12.82 5.06
CA LEU A 248 -4.13 12.28 5.59
C LEU A 248 -5.08 13.38 6.08
N ALA A 249 -4.57 14.50 6.59
CA ALA A 249 -5.42 15.63 6.97
C ALA A 249 -6.09 16.21 5.72
N ALA A 250 -5.31 16.35 4.65
CA ALA A 250 -5.81 16.74 3.35
C ALA A 250 -6.77 15.69 2.74
N CYS A 251 -6.86 14.46 3.23
CA CYS A 251 -7.93 13.55 2.77
C CYS A 251 -9.31 13.96 3.30
N LEU A 252 -9.41 14.62 4.46
CA LEU A 252 -10.66 14.91 5.15
C LEU A 252 -11.28 16.26 4.77
N SER A 253 -10.47 17.28 4.56
CA SER A 253 -10.95 18.60 4.22
C SER A 253 -10.17 19.22 3.06
N LEU A 254 -10.82 20.18 2.41
CA LEU A 254 -10.28 21.00 1.36
C LEU A 254 -10.26 22.44 1.85
N ARG A 255 -9.05 22.99 1.99
CA ARG A 255 -8.88 24.41 2.26
C ARG A 255 -9.08 25.18 0.96
N LEU A 256 -9.93 26.19 1.00
CA LEU A 256 -10.30 26.96 -0.17
C LEU A 256 -10.46 28.44 0.16
N CYS A 257 -10.14 29.31 -0.81
CA CYS A 257 -10.32 30.74 -0.71
C CYS A 257 -11.51 31.18 -1.57
N LEU A 258 -12.51 31.79 -0.94
CA LEU A 258 -13.67 32.37 -1.60
C LEU A 258 -13.31 33.74 -2.17
N ARG A 259 -13.72 34.00 -3.40
CA ARG A 259 -13.49 35.26 -4.12
C ARG A 259 -14.79 35.82 -4.68
N GLN A 260 -14.90 37.14 -4.73
CA GLN A 260 -15.97 37.82 -5.45
C GLN A 260 -15.41 39.05 -6.17
N GLY A 261 -15.67 39.15 -7.48
CA GLY A 261 -15.13 40.23 -8.31
C GLY A 261 -13.59 40.33 -8.26
N GLY A 262 -12.90 39.19 -8.15
CA GLY A 262 -11.43 39.12 -8.08
C GLY A 262 -10.81 39.47 -6.73
N ARG A 263 -11.61 39.76 -5.70
CA ARG A 263 -11.13 40.01 -4.33
C ARG A 263 -11.30 38.78 -3.46
N ASP A 264 -10.29 38.47 -2.66
CA ASP A 264 -10.37 37.44 -1.62
C ASP A 264 -11.35 37.89 -0.52
N LEU A 265 -12.32 37.03 -0.21
CA LEU A 265 -13.29 37.23 0.86
C LEU A 265 -12.82 36.56 2.15
N GLU A 266 -12.71 35.24 2.12
CA GLU A 266 -12.41 34.42 3.29
C GLU A 266 -11.79 33.09 2.85
N THR A 267 -10.89 32.55 3.67
CA THR A 267 -10.41 31.17 3.54
C THR A 267 -11.17 30.28 4.51
N CYS A 268 -11.75 29.19 4.02
CA CYS A 268 -12.48 28.23 4.84
C CYS A 268 -12.07 26.79 4.50
N GLU A 269 -12.45 25.87 5.38
CA GLU A 269 -12.35 24.44 5.12
C GLU A 269 -13.72 23.89 4.73
N ALA A 270 -13.74 23.08 3.67
CA ALA A 270 -14.92 22.37 3.23
C ALA A 270 -14.65 20.86 3.19
N LEU A 271 -15.70 20.09 3.46
CA LEU A 271 -15.70 18.68 3.09
C LEU A 271 -15.76 18.60 1.57
N TYR A 272 -15.11 17.59 0.99
CA TYR A 272 -15.10 17.42 -0.45
C TYR A 272 -15.13 15.96 -0.90
N VAL A 273 -15.63 15.75 -2.11
CA VAL A 273 -15.48 14.50 -2.88
C VAL A 273 -15.16 14.85 -4.34
N ARG A 274 -14.59 13.89 -5.07
CA ARG A 274 -14.38 14.00 -6.52
C ARG A 274 -15.23 12.97 -7.24
N SER A 275 -15.80 13.34 -8.38
CA SER A 275 -16.49 12.44 -9.29
C SER A 275 -16.20 12.88 -10.72
N ASP A 276 -15.74 11.95 -11.55
CA ASP A 276 -15.46 12.18 -12.98
C ASP A 276 -14.53 13.37 -13.27
N GLY A 277 -13.60 13.64 -12.36
CA GLY A 277 -12.62 14.73 -12.46
C GLY A 277 -13.04 16.03 -11.78
N ASP A 278 -14.34 16.22 -11.55
CA ASP A 278 -14.91 17.41 -10.94
C ASP A 278 -14.87 17.38 -9.41
N TRP A 279 -14.89 18.57 -8.81
CA TRP A 279 -14.87 18.77 -7.36
C TRP A 279 -16.26 19.14 -6.84
N TYR A 280 -16.64 18.48 -5.75
CA TYR A 280 -17.88 18.75 -5.04
C TYR A 280 -17.57 19.05 -3.59
N ILE A 281 -18.09 20.15 -3.07
CA ILE A 281 -17.77 20.65 -1.75
C ILE A 281 -19.03 20.87 -0.90
N ALA A 282 -18.89 20.69 0.41
CA ALA A 282 -19.95 20.93 1.38
C ALA A 282 -19.36 21.51 2.68
N GLY A 283 -20.00 22.53 3.24
CA GLY A 283 -19.52 23.16 4.48
C GLY A 283 -20.44 24.26 4.99
N THR A 284 -20.54 24.39 6.31
CA THR A 284 -21.39 25.41 6.95
C THR A 284 -20.91 26.82 6.67
N ASP A 285 -19.60 27.03 6.61
CA ASP A 285 -19.01 28.35 6.32
C ASP A 285 -19.22 28.75 4.87
N LEU A 286 -19.26 27.77 3.96
CA LEU A 286 -19.60 27.99 2.56
C LEU A 286 -21.05 28.44 2.40
N VAL A 287 -22.00 27.74 3.04
CA VAL A 287 -23.42 28.11 3.06
C VAL A 287 -23.61 29.52 3.64
N ARG A 288 -22.92 29.85 4.73
CA ARG A 288 -22.96 31.20 5.32
C ARG A 288 -22.48 32.28 4.35
N ASN A 289 -21.39 32.01 3.64
CA ASN A 289 -20.83 32.95 2.67
C ASN A 289 -21.76 33.13 1.45
N VAL A 290 -22.33 32.04 0.93
CA VAL A 290 -23.33 32.09 -0.14
C VAL A 290 -24.56 32.88 0.31
N ALA A 291 -25.06 32.68 1.53
CA ALA A 291 -26.18 33.44 2.07
C ALA A 291 -25.88 34.94 2.23
N ARG A 292 -24.63 35.32 2.52
CA ARG A 292 -24.23 36.73 2.70
C ARG A 292 -23.95 37.44 1.37
N HIS A 293 -23.31 36.76 0.42
CA HIS A 293 -22.76 37.38 -0.79
C HIS A 293 -23.54 37.04 -2.06
N GLY A 294 -24.47 36.07 -1.99
CA GLY A 294 -25.13 35.45 -3.13
C GLY A 294 -24.19 34.48 -3.86
N LEU A 295 -24.75 33.48 -4.54
CA LEU A 295 -23.97 32.52 -5.33
C LEU A 295 -23.35 33.16 -6.59
N ALA A 296 -24.07 34.12 -7.18
CA ALA A 296 -23.66 34.79 -8.41
C ALA A 296 -22.36 35.59 -8.24
N GLY A 297 -21.35 35.24 -9.04
CA GLY A 297 -20.05 35.91 -9.03
C GLY A 297 -19.10 35.47 -7.91
N LEU A 298 -19.48 34.46 -7.10
CA LEU A 298 -18.56 33.77 -6.21
C LEU A 298 -17.69 32.80 -7.03
N SER A 299 -16.40 32.82 -6.74
CA SER A 299 -15.45 31.84 -7.22
C SER A 299 -14.59 31.30 -6.09
N VAL A 300 -13.97 30.16 -6.34
CA VAL A 300 -13.16 29.42 -5.38
C VAL A 300 -11.79 29.19 -5.97
N VAL A 301 -10.76 29.39 -5.15
CA VAL A 301 -9.40 28.90 -5.43
C VAL A 301 -9.07 27.83 -4.41
N LEU A 302 -8.65 26.66 -4.90
CA LEU A 302 -8.27 25.54 -4.05
C LEU A 302 -6.82 25.68 -3.61
N ASP A 303 -6.57 25.48 -2.32
CA ASP A 303 -5.20 25.40 -1.78
C ASP A 303 -4.66 23.97 -1.99
N ARG A 304 -4.46 23.60 -3.25
CA ARG A 304 -3.97 22.28 -3.67
C ARG A 304 -2.96 22.38 -4.81
N PRO A 305 -1.87 21.59 -4.78
CA PRO A 305 -0.91 21.55 -5.89
C PRO A 305 -1.55 21.15 -7.23
N GLU A 306 -2.49 20.20 -7.21
CA GLU A 306 -3.15 19.68 -8.41
C GLU A 306 -4.16 20.65 -9.06
N ALA A 307 -4.62 21.66 -8.33
CA ALA A 307 -5.53 22.70 -8.82
C ALA A 307 -4.89 24.10 -8.73
N ALA A 308 -3.56 24.17 -8.67
CA ALA A 308 -2.84 25.40 -8.45
C ALA A 308 -3.06 26.39 -9.61
N GLY A 309 -3.56 27.57 -9.28
CA GLY A 309 -3.87 28.62 -10.27
C GLY A 309 -5.22 28.49 -10.95
N GLU A 310 -5.97 27.41 -10.68
CA GLU A 310 -7.33 27.28 -11.19
C GLU A 310 -8.32 28.08 -10.33
N VAL A 311 -9.29 28.68 -11.01
CA VAL A 311 -10.41 29.40 -10.39
C VAL A 311 -11.69 28.68 -10.79
N PHE A 312 -12.45 28.25 -9.79
CA PHE A 312 -13.69 27.51 -9.98
C PHE A 312 -14.87 28.43 -9.73
N THR A 313 -15.89 28.35 -10.58
CA THR A 313 -17.22 28.90 -10.27
C THR A 313 -17.99 27.92 -9.40
N ILE A 314 -18.75 28.44 -8.46
CA ILE A 314 -19.59 27.65 -7.56
C ILE A 314 -21.00 27.54 -8.17
N GLY A 315 -21.51 26.32 -8.32
CA GLY A 315 -22.92 26.05 -8.63
C GLY A 315 -23.55 25.17 -7.54
N GLU A 316 -24.88 25.14 -7.48
CA GLU A 316 -25.60 24.21 -6.59
C GLU A 316 -25.63 22.82 -7.24
N ALA A 317 -25.25 21.79 -6.48
CA ALA A 317 -25.12 20.45 -7.04
C ALA A 317 -26.48 19.76 -7.29
N ASP A 318 -27.57 20.25 -6.70
CA ASP A 318 -28.93 19.74 -6.90
C ASP A 318 -29.55 20.19 -8.24
N GLU A 319 -28.95 21.18 -8.92
CA GLU A 319 -29.27 21.53 -10.31
C GLU A 319 -28.68 20.54 -11.33
N LEU A 320 -27.78 19.64 -10.89
CA LEU A 320 -27.16 18.64 -11.76
C LEU A 320 -28.13 17.50 -12.11
N PRO A 321 -27.86 16.74 -13.19
CA PRO A 321 -28.58 15.51 -13.49
C PRO A 321 -28.69 14.60 -12.24
N PRO A 322 -29.88 14.01 -11.95
CA PRO A 322 -30.10 13.24 -10.73
C PRO A 322 -29.10 12.10 -10.50
N GLU A 323 -28.60 11.49 -11.58
CA GLU A 323 -27.60 10.43 -11.52
C GLU A 323 -26.27 10.91 -10.94
N ILE A 324 -25.81 12.10 -11.33
CA ILE A 324 -24.57 12.71 -10.84
C ILE A 324 -24.75 13.13 -9.39
N TYR A 325 -25.85 13.83 -9.09
CA TYR A 325 -26.13 14.29 -7.72
C TYR A 325 -26.22 13.13 -6.72
N ASN A 326 -26.92 12.05 -7.08
CA ASN A 326 -27.01 10.85 -6.24
C ASN A 326 -25.64 10.20 -6.03
N ARG A 327 -24.80 10.14 -7.06
CA ARG A 327 -23.44 9.60 -6.93
C ARG A 327 -22.58 10.45 -6.00
N VAL A 328 -22.66 11.77 -6.10
CA VAL A 328 -21.94 12.70 -5.22
C VAL A 328 -22.41 12.52 -3.77
N LEU A 329 -23.72 12.39 -3.54
CA LEU A 329 -24.27 12.09 -2.22
C LEU A 329 -23.74 10.77 -1.65
N GLU A 330 -23.70 9.69 -2.44
CA GLU A 330 -23.13 8.42 -2.03
C GLU A 330 -21.66 8.56 -1.61
N LEU A 331 -20.86 9.30 -2.38
CA LEU A 331 -19.46 9.57 -2.06
C LEU A 331 -19.32 10.34 -0.75
N PHE A 332 -20.15 11.36 -0.52
CA PHE A 332 -20.13 12.12 0.74
C PHE A 332 -20.55 11.26 1.94
N ARG A 333 -21.58 10.43 1.80
CA ARG A 333 -22.00 9.48 2.84
C ARG A 333 -20.91 8.48 3.17
N ALA A 334 -20.30 7.90 2.15
CA ALA A 334 -19.20 6.96 2.31
C ALA A 334 -17.98 7.58 2.99
N LYS A 335 -17.59 8.79 2.55
CA LYS A 335 -16.38 9.44 3.03
C LYS A 335 -16.53 10.04 4.42
N TYR A 336 -17.73 10.49 4.81
CA TYR A 336 -17.92 11.25 6.06
C TYR A 336 -18.95 10.63 7.03
N GLY A 337 -19.54 9.48 6.69
CA GLY A 337 -20.54 8.82 7.53
C GLY A 337 -21.80 9.67 7.75
N LEU A 338 -22.22 10.44 6.73
CA LEU A 338 -23.44 11.25 6.77
C LEU A 338 -24.68 10.34 6.69
N ASP A 339 -24.91 9.55 7.73
CA ASP A 339 -25.86 8.42 7.74
C ASP A 339 -27.28 8.83 8.16
N SER A 340 -27.62 10.11 8.09
CA SER A 340 -28.96 10.59 8.44
C SER A 340 -29.49 11.56 7.40
N ARG A 341 -30.78 11.42 7.07
CA ARG A 341 -31.56 12.46 6.36
C ARG A 341 -31.36 13.85 6.98
N GLN A 342 -30.99 13.95 8.27
CA GLN A 342 -30.78 15.21 8.98
C GLN A 342 -29.41 15.89 8.73
N ASP A 343 -28.35 15.15 8.40
CA ASP A 343 -27.01 15.75 8.18
C ASP A 343 -26.72 16.14 6.72
N THR A 344 -27.37 15.49 5.75
CA THR A 344 -27.28 15.89 4.33
C THR A 344 -28.29 16.97 3.96
N GLU A 345 -29.51 16.99 4.55
CA GLU A 345 -30.48 18.06 4.30
C GLU A 345 -30.02 19.42 4.87
N SER A 346 -29.07 19.42 5.81
CA SER A 346 -28.50 20.63 6.41
C SER A 346 -27.20 21.10 5.74
N ARG A 347 -26.67 20.36 4.75
CA ARG A 347 -25.40 20.69 4.07
C ARG A 347 -25.63 20.75 2.56
N VAL A 348 -25.89 21.96 2.07
CA VAL A 348 -25.92 22.25 0.63
C VAL A 348 -24.58 21.83 0.02
N ILE A 349 -24.66 20.99 -1.01
CA ILE A 349 -23.50 20.55 -1.79
C ILE A 349 -23.38 21.48 -2.99
N PHE A 350 -22.16 21.94 -3.23
CA PHE A 350 -21.84 22.78 -4.36
C PHE A 350 -20.92 22.03 -5.32
N ASN A 351 -21.11 22.25 -6.62
CA ASN A 351 -20.18 21.80 -7.64
C ASN A 351 -19.21 22.94 -7.98
N LEU A 352 -17.95 22.58 -8.21
CA LEU A 352 -16.91 23.49 -8.67
C LEU A 352 -16.68 23.26 -10.16
N ALA A 353 -17.22 24.14 -11.00
CA ALA A 353 -16.96 24.11 -12.43
C ALA A 353 -15.70 24.92 -12.73
N SER A 354 -14.74 24.32 -13.45
CA SER A 354 -13.55 25.05 -13.87
C SER A 354 -13.96 26.19 -14.79
N SER A 355 -13.62 27.42 -14.40
CA SER A 355 -13.71 28.55 -15.32
C SER A 355 -12.52 28.44 -16.25
N SER A 356 -12.67 27.71 -17.35
CA SER A 356 -11.76 27.88 -18.47
C SER A 356 -11.88 29.35 -18.89
N LEU A 357 -10.95 30.18 -18.42
CA LEU A 357 -10.75 31.53 -18.91
C LEU A 357 -10.49 31.38 -20.40
N THR A 358 -11.54 31.53 -21.19
CA THR A 358 -11.43 31.79 -22.61
C THR A 358 -10.64 33.09 -22.69
N THR A 359 -9.33 32.99 -22.88
CA THR A 359 -8.50 34.11 -23.30
C THR A 359 -9.09 34.62 -24.60
N VAL A 360 -9.83 35.71 -24.51
CA VAL A 360 -10.26 36.54 -25.65
C VAL A 360 -9.08 37.39 -26.10
#